data_AF-A0A850PVW9-F1
#
_entry.id   AF-A0A850PVW9-F1
#
_cell.length_a   1.000
_cell.length_b   1.000
_cell.length_c   1.000
_cell.angle_alpha   90.00
_cell.angle_beta   90.00
_cell.angle_gamma   90.00
#
_symmetry.space_group_name_H-M   'P 1'
#
loop_
_entity.id
_entity.type
_entity.pdbx_description
1 polymer ?
#
loop_
_entity_poly.entity_id
_entity_poly.type
_entity_poly.pdbx_seq_one_letter_code
_entity_poly.pdbx_strand_id
1 'polypeptide(L)' 'MSVVYHVYDTCAPAIVNDDYSAFDLHQDPDADYERVSAFVEMVGYLCDAGRVSKAGYWECEACDQVCIGGSAYALETVA' A
#
# COMPACT_ATOMS: atom_id res chain seq x y z
N MET A 1 -18.01 -1.93 9.24
CA MET A 1 -17.26 -3.21 9.16
C MET A 1 -15.92 -2.83 8.59
N SER A 2 -14.82 -3.11 9.29
CA SER A 2 -13.50 -2.68 8.85
C SER A 2 -13.00 -3.54 7.69
N VAL A 3 -12.40 -2.90 6.69
CA VAL A 3 -11.77 -3.54 5.54
C VAL A 3 -10.26 -3.53 5.77
N VAL A 4 -9.61 -4.65 5.45
CA VAL A 4 -8.14 -4.81 5.58
C VAL A 4 -7.54 -4.93 4.19
N TYR A 5 -6.61 -4.04 3.88
CA TYR A 5 -5.85 -4.00 2.63
C TYR A 5 -4.42 -4.48 2.85
N HIS A 6 -3.87 -5.20 1.87
CA HIS A 6 -2.54 -5.77 1.89
C HIS A 6 -1.65 -4.99 0.93
N VAL A 7 -0.71 -4.25 1.51
CA VAL A 7 0.17 -3.37 0.75
C VAL A 7 1.63 -3.77 0.96
N TYR A 8 2.45 -3.52 -0.06
CA TYR A 8 3.86 -3.86 0.00
C TYR A 8 4.68 -2.82 0.77
N ASP A 9 5.94 -3.14 0.99
CA ASP A 9 6.83 -2.46 1.94
C ASP A 9 7.11 -0.98 1.65
N THR A 10 6.89 -0.49 0.43
CA THR A 10 7.04 0.95 0.12
C THR A 10 5.72 1.70 0.25
N CYS A 11 4.59 1.11 -0.15
CA CYS A 11 3.28 1.75 -0.01
C CYS A 11 2.88 1.95 1.45
N ALA A 12 3.08 0.95 2.31
CA ALA A 12 2.60 1.02 3.70
C ALA A 12 3.21 2.20 4.47
N PRO A 13 4.54 2.37 4.51
CA PRO A 13 5.15 3.51 5.19
C PRO A 13 4.77 4.85 4.56
N ALA A 14 4.59 4.90 3.23
CA ALA A 14 4.16 6.13 2.56
C ALA A 14 2.75 6.55 3.01
N ILE A 15 1.81 5.61 3.03
CA ILE A 15 0.44 5.85 3.47
C ILE A 15 0.39 6.18 4.98
N VAL A 16 1.08 5.41 5.81
CA VAL A 16 1.03 5.56 7.28
C VAL A 16 1.69 6.85 7.76
N ASN A 17 2.77 7.29 7.11
CA ASN A 17 3.49 8.51 7.49
C ASN A 17 3.09 9.75 6.69
N ASP A 18 2.21 9.59 5.70
CA ASP A 18 1.90 10.64 4.70
C ASP A 18 3.18 11.16 4.00
N ASP A 19 4.11 10.25 3.71
CA ASP A 19 5.43 10.54 3.14
C ASP A 19 5.65 9.78 1.82
N TYR A 20 5.38 10.47 0.72
CA TYR A 20 5.48 9.92 -0.63
C TYR A 20 6.85 10.12 -1.29
N SER A 21 7.85 10.56 -0.52
CA SER A 21 9.20 10.86 -1.05
C SER A 21 9.90 9.66 -1.68
N ALA A 22 9.51 8.43 -1.31
CA ALA A 22 9.98 7.21 -1.94
C ALA A 22 9.57 7.11 -3.43
N PHE A 23 8.48 7.77 -3.83
CA PHE A 23 8.01 7.82 -5.21
C PHE A 23 8.57 9.03 -5.98
N ASP A 24 9.02 10.09 -5.29
CA ASP A 24 9.59 11.29 -5.91
C ASP A 24 10.96 11.05 -6.56
N LEU A 25 11.74 10.11 -6.01
CA LEU A 25 13.10 9.80 -6.46
C LEU A 25 13.14 8.89 -7.68
N HIS A 26 12.03 8.21 -7.96
CA HIS A 26 11.87 7.36 -9.13
C HIS A 26 10.90 8.08 -10.06
N GLN A 27 11.41 8.61 -11.18
CA GLN A 27 10.56 8.87 -12.36
C GLN A 27 10.10 7.52 -12.91
N ASP A 28 9.34 6.79 -12.10
CA ASP A 28 8.81 5.50 -12.45
C ASP A 28 7.69 5.76 -13.46
N PRO A 29 7.82 5.29 -14.71
CA PRO A 29 6.74 5.40 -15.68
C PRO A 29 5.46 4.67 -15.24
N ASP A 30 5.51 3.86 -14.17
CA ASP A 30 4.40 3.00 -13.73
C ASP A 30 3.32 3.68 -12.87
N ALA A 31 3.36 5.01 -12.66
CA ALA A 31 2.30 5.79 -12.03
C ALA A 31 1.95 5.39 -10.58
N ASP A 32 2.89 4.80 -9.84
CA ASP A 32 2.66 4.30 -8.47
C ASP A 32 2.18 5.40 -7.52
N TYR A 33 2.76 6.60 -7.57
CA TYR A 33 2.32 7.74 -6.75
C TYR A 33 0.83 8.06 -6.97
N GLU A 34 0.40 8.10 -8.23
CA GLU A 34 -0.97 8.48 -8.62
C GLU A 34 -1.96 7.40 -8.18
N ARG A 35 -1.59 6.12 -8.32
CA ARG A 35 -2.41 4.99 -7.86
C ARG A 35 -2.55 4.97 -6.34
N VAL A 36 -1.46 5.12 -5.61
CA VAL A 36 -1.48 5.12 -4.13
C VAL A 36 -2.28 6.32 -3.62
N SER A 37 -2.10 7.50 -4.21
CA SER A 37 -2.86 8.69 -3.84
C SER A 37 -4.36 8.49 -4.09
N ALA A 38 -4.74 7.98 -5.26
CA ALA A 38 -6.14 7.68 -5.57
C ALA A 38 -6.72 6.60 -4.64
N PHE A 39 -5.93 5.60 -4.27
CA PHE A 39 -6.32 4.57 -3.30
C PHE A 39 -6.63 5.18 -1.92
N VAL A 40 -5.75 6.03 -1.39
CA VAL A 40 -5.97 6.68 -0.08
C VAL A 40 -7.18 7.62 -0.13
N GLU A 41 -7.36 8.38 -1.21
CA GLU A 41 -8.54 9.24 -1.40
C GLU A 41 -9.85 8.43 -1.44
N MET A 42 -9.83 7.23 -2.04
CA MET A 42 -10.99 6.35 -2.13
C MET A 42 -11.34 5.69 -0.79
N VAL A 43 -10.32 5.22 -0.08
CA VAL A 43 -10.47 4.36 1.11
C VAL A 43 -10.63 5.17 2.40
N GLY A 44 -10.04 6.37 2.45
CA GLY A 44 -10.05 7.24 3.63
C GLY A 44 -9.00 6.85 4.66
N TYR A 45 -9.33 6.99 5.95
CA TYR A 45 -8.36 6.78 7.03
C TYR A 45 -8.01 5.31 7.22
N LEU A 46 -6.71 5.03 7.24
CA LEU A 46 -6.13 3.71 7.44
C LEU A 46 -5.24 3.69 8.69
N CYS A 47 -5.21 2.57 9.40
CA CYS A 47 -4.26 2.30 10.47
C CYS A 47 -3.44 1.04 10.19
N ASP A 48 -2.23 0.98 10.74
CA ASP A 48 -1.37 -0.21 10.68
C ASP A 48 -1.93 -1.30 11.61
N ALA A 49 -2.35 -2.42 11.02
CA ALA A 49 -2.84 -3.62 11.71
C ALA A 49 -1.79 -4.75 11.77
N GLY A 50 -0.54 -4.46 11.43
CA GLY A 50 0.59 -5.37 11.47
C GLY A 50 0.93 -5.97 10.11
N ARG A 51 1.55 -7.16 10.12
CA ARG A 51 2.05 -7.81 8.91
C ARG A 51 1.55 -9.24 8.79
N VAL A 52 1.28 -9.67 7.57
CA VAL A 52 0.85 -11.03 7.24
C VAL A 52 1.77 -11.64 6.21
N SER A 53 1.94 -12.97 6.25
CA SER A 53 2.69 -13.69 5.21
C SER A 53 1.84 -13.82 3.95
N LYS A 54 2.42 -13.49 2.79
CA LYS A 54 1.84 -13.70 1.47
C LYS A 54 2.80 -14.54 0.64
N ALA A 55 2.43 -15.80 0.39
CA ALA A 55 3.22 -16.71 -0.44
C ALA A 55 2.85 -16.55 -1.92
N GLY A 56 3.81 -16.80 -2.82
CA GLY A 56 3.60 -16.74 -4.26
C GLY A 56 3.50 -15.31 -4.81
N TYR A 57 2.93 -15.17 -6.00
CA TYR A 57 2.66 -13.86 -6.59
C TYR A 57 1.37 -13.28 -6.01
N TRP A 58 1.38 -11.99 -5.70
CA TRP A 58 0.23 -11.25 -5.18
C TRP A 58 0.31 -9.80 -5.63
N GLU A 59 -0.81 -9.09 -5.64
CA GLU A 59 -0.88 -7.69 -6.07
C GLU A 59 -1.03 -6.79 -4.85
N CYS A 60 -0.27 -5.68 -4.82
CA CYS A 60 -0.44 -4.64 -3.82
C CYS A 60 -1.78 -3.93 -4.04
N GLU A 61 -2.63 -3.90 -3.03
CA GLU A 61 -3.98 -3.31 -3.15
C GLU A 61 -3.97 -1.78 -3.24
N ALA A 62 -2.81 -1.12 -3.11
CA ALA A 62 -2.66 0.34 -3.22
C ALA A 62 -2.11 0.81 -4.57
N CYS A 63 -1.29 0.02 -5.25
CA CYS A 63 -0.63 0.43 -6.50
C CYS A 63 -0.76 -0.60 -7.65
N ASP A 64 -1.44 -1.72 -7.40
CA ASP A 64 -1.64 -2.84 -8.32
C ASP A 64 -0.34 -3.53 -8.78
N GLN A 65 0.79 -3.23 -8.16
CA GLN A 65 2.07 -3.85 -8.50
C GLN A 65 2.11 -5.32 -8.06
N VAL A 66 2.59 -6.18 -8.97
CA VAL A 66 2.81 -7.60 -8.67
C VAL A 66 4.04 -7.75 -7.79
N CYS A 67 3.81 -8.26 -6.59
CA CYS A 67 4.80 -8.64 -5.61
C CYS A 67 5.01 -10.16 -5.62
N ILE A 68 6.22 -10.62 -5.25
CA ILE A 68 6.53 -12.05 -5.13
C ILE A 68 7.03 -12.42 -3.74
N GLY A 69 6.36 -13.37 -3.10
CA GLY A 69 6.67 -13.85 -1.77
C GLY A 69 6.64 -12.75 -0.71
N GLY A 70 7.17 -13.07 0.48
CA GLY A 70 7.39 -12.12 1.56
C GLY A 70 6.20 -11.91 2.50
N SER A 71 6.15 -10.71 3.07
CA SER A 71 5.11 -10.26 3.99
C SER A 71 4.48 -8.98 3.47
N ALA A 72 3.16 -8.87 3.58
CA ALA A 72 2.43 -7.64 3.30
C ALA A 72 2.12 -6.92 4.62
N TYR A 73 2.09 -5.59 4.59
CA TYR A 73 1.45 -4.81 5.64
C TYR A 73 -0.06 -4.91 5.50
N ALA A 74 -0.75 -5.10 6.63
CA ALA A 74 -2.20 -5.08 6.72
C ALA A 74 -2.64 -3.69 7.19
N LEU A 75 -3.32 -2.94 6.33
CA LEU A 75 -3.88 -1.63 6.67
C LEU A 75 -5.39 -1.74 6.85
N GLU A 76 -5.91 -1.33 8.00
CA GLU A 76 -7.32 -1.45 8.35
C GLU A 76 -8.03 -0.08 8.28
N THR A 77 -9.23 -0.03 7.69
CA THR A 77 -10.04 1.21 7.66
C THR A 77 -10.49 1.63 9.05
N VAL A 78 -10.34 2.92 9.37
CA VAL A 78 -10.85 3.52 10.61
C VAL A 78 -12.26 4.09 10.35
N ALA A 79 -13.22 3.72 11.21
CA ALA A 79 -14.63 4.14 11.12
C ALA A 79 -14.88 5.56 11.67
#